data_AF-A0AB33BHH4-F1
#
_entry.id   AF-A0AB33BHH4-F1
#
_cell.length_a   1.000
_cell.length_b   1.000
_cell.length_c   1.000
_cell.angle_alpha   90.00
_cell.angle_beta   90.00
_cell.angle_gamma   90.00
#
_symmetry.space_group_name_H-M   'P 1'
#
loop_
_entity.id
_entity.type
_entity.pdbx_description
1 polymer ?
#
loop_
_entity_poly.entity_id
_entity_poly.type
_entity_poly.pdbx_seq_one_letter_code
_entity_poly.pdbx_strand_id
1 'polypeptide(L)'
;MNTQFKPHPDGIKSFIGLDRLTGLYSVRIGWTVYAANANGSVLYTVKGEVKTPLNVEEFKAKRPKVYASLMNEISFQRKKALAVALQLSNIPSYDRKAYKNKRGFTGSR
;
A
#
# COMPACT_ATOMS: atom_id res chain seq x y z
N MET A 1 -6.07 31.51 17.68
CA MET A 1 -7.15 30.56 17.32
C MET A 1 -6.59 29.14 17.45
N ASN A 2 -6.95 28.39 18.48
CA ASN A 2 -6.56 26.98 18.60
C ASN A 2 -7.48 26.15 17.71
N THR A 3 -7.05 25.86 16.47
CA THR A 3 -7.68 24.84 15.65
C THR A 3 -7.37 23.48 16.29
N GLN A 4 -8.32 22.93 17.05
CA GLN A 4 -8.22 21.57 17.56
C GLN A 4 -8.09 20.60 16.38
N PHE A 5 -6.85 20.21 16.08
CA PHE A 5 -6.55 19.15 15.14
C PHE A 5 -7.10 17.85 15.73
N LYS A 6 -8.22 17.35 15.18
CA LYS A 6 -8.77 16.05 15.56
C LYS A 6 -8.09 14.98 14.69
N PRO A 7 -7.16 14.19 15.24
CA PRO A 7 -6.62 13.04 14.51
C PRO A 7 -7.75 12.05 14.22
N HIS A 8 -7.64 11.31 13.11
CA HIS A 8 -8.56 10.19 12.87
C HIS A 8 -8.41 9.18 14.02
N PRO A 9 -9.49 8.53 14.50
CA PRO A 9 -9.43 7.55 15.61
C PRO A 9 -8.46 6.37 15.39
N ASP A 10 -8.06 6.14 14.15
CA ASP A 10 -7.20 5.03 13.74
C ASP A 10 -5.76 5.51 13.44
N GLY A 11 -5.42 6.75 13.80
CA GLY A 11 -4.13 7.37 13.58
C GLY A 11 -3.95 8.05 12.21
N ILE A 12 -2.70 8.35 11.86
CA ILE A 12 -2.33 9.14 10.67
C ILE A 12 -2.57 8.36 9.37
N LYS A 13 -2.45 7.03 9.41
CA LYS A 13 -2.68 6.15 8.25
C LYS A 13 -3.18 4.78 8.70
N SER A 14 -3.96 4.11 7.85
CA SER A 14 -4.31 2.70 8.05
C SER A 14 -4.39 1.96 6.72
N PHE A 15 -4.00 0.69 6.72
CA PHE A 15 -4.28 -0.22 5.63
C PHE A 15 -5.73 -0.71 5.73
N ILE A 16 -6.50 -0.55 4.65
CA ILE A 16 -7.91 -1.00 4.59
C ILE A 16 -8.00 -2.38 3.99
N GLY A 17 -7.28 -2.64 2.89
CA GLY A 17 -7.36 -3.92 2.21
C GLY A 17 -6.63 -3.97 0.88
N LEU A 18 -6.51 -5.19 0.36
CA LEU A 18 -5.99 -5.46 -0.97
C LEU A 18 -7.11 -6.09 -1.80
N ASP A 19 -7.48 -5.41 -2.88
CA ASP A 19 -8.34 -5.97 -3.91
C ASP A 19 -7.54 -6.99 -4.72
N ARG A 20 -7.86 -8.27 -4.56
CA ARG A 20 -7.12 -9.36 -5.21
C ARG A 20 -7.38 -9.47 -6.71
N LEU A 21 -8.50 -8.94 -7.20
CA LEU A 21 -8.82 -8.96 -8.63
C LEU A 21 -8.02 -7.89 -9.38
N THR A 22 -7.94 -6.69 -8.80
CA THR A 22 -7.27 -5.55 -9.45
C THR A 22 -5.83 -5.32 -8.99
N GLY A 23 -5.39 -5.98 -7.90
CA GLY A 23 -4.08 -5.75 -7.30
C GLY A 23 -3.92 -4.37 -6.65
N LEU A 24 -5.02 -3.70 -6.30
CA LEU A 24 -5.03 -2.36 -5.72
C LEU A 24 -5.04 -2.45 -4.20
N TYR A 25 -4.11 -1.73 -3.58
CA TYR A 25 -4.02 -1.56 -2.13
C TYR A 25 -4.77 -0.30 -1.73
N SER A 26 -5.77 -0.46 -0.87
CA SER A 26 -6.52 0.63 -0.26
C SER A 26 -5.89 1.02 1.06
N VAL A 27 -5.48 2.28 1.18
CA VAL A 27 -4.86 2.85 2.37
C VAL A 27 -5.52 4.18 2.67
N ARG A 28 -5.96 4.36 3.93
CA ARG A 28 -6.40 5.65 4.42
C ARG A 28 -5.19 6.45 4.89
N ILE A 29 -5.13 7.72 4.49
CA ILE A 29 -4.15 8.69 4.96
C ILE A 29 -4.91 9.93 5.42
N GLY A 30 -4.85 10.21 6.73
CA GLY A 30 -5.76 11.15 7.38
C GLY A 30 -7.22 10.71 7.20
N TRP A 31 -8.01 11.55 6.54
CA TRP A 31 -9.44 11.31 6.28
C TRP A 31 -9.73 10.80 4.86
N THR A 32 -8.71 10.75 3.98
CA THR A 32 -8.89 10.34 2.59
C THR A 32 -8.40 8.92 2.39
N VAL A 33 -9.17 8.13 1.65
CA VAL A 33 -8.75 6.80 1.22
C VAL A 33 -8.19 6.88 -0.19
N TYR A 34 -7.03 6.27 -0.39
CA TYR A 34 -6.39 6.13 -1.68
C TYR A 34 -6.27 4.66 -2.03
N ALA A 35 -6.47 4.33 -3.30
CA ALA A 35 -6.20 3.00 -3.84
C ALA A 35 -5.08 3.10 -4.87
N ALA A 36 -4.02 2.32 -4.72
CA ALA A 36 -2.90 2.31 -5.67
C ALA A 36 -2.35 0.90 -5.88
N ASN A 37 -1.75 0.68 -7.05
CA ASN A 37 -1.03 -0.58 -7.30
C ASN A 37 0.35 -0.56 -6.63
N ALA A 38 0.97 -1.72 -6.53
CA ALA A 38 2.26 -1.90 -5.85
C ALA A 38 3.41 -1.03 -6.39
N ASN A 39 3.35 -0.63 -7.65
CA ASN A 39 4.38 0.16 -8.33
C ASN A 39 4.06 1.66 -8.34
N GLY A 40 2.85 2.06 -7.92
CA GLY A 40 2.40 3.44 -7.89
C GLY A 40 2.14 4.05 -9.28
N SER A 41 1.97 3.22 -10.31
CA SER A 41 1.61 3.67 -11.67
C SER A 41 0.12 3.95 -11.83
N VAL A 42 -0.70 3.41 -10.95
CA VAL A 42 -2.15 3.62 -10.92
C VAL A 42 -2.54 4.14 -9.54
N LEU A 43 -3.34 5.20 -9.51
CA LEU A 43 -3.78 5.85 -8.28
C LEU A 43 -5.24 6.30 -8.41
N TYR A 44 -6.01 6.07 -7.35
CA TYR A 44 -7.39 6.51 -7.20
C TYR A 44 -7.59 7.18 -5.85
N THR A 45 -8.52 8.13 -5.78
CA THR A 45 -9.20 8.44 -4.52
C THR A 45 -10.43 7.56 -4.38
N VAL A 46 -10.74 7.13 -3.16
CA VAL A 46 -11.89 6.29 -2.87
C VAL A 46 -12.84 7.03 -1.93
N LYS A 47 -14.11 7.12 -2.32
CA LYS A 47 -15.21 7.63 -1.49
C LYS A 47 -16.36 6.64 -1.54
N GLY A 48 -16.55 5.88 -0.46
CA GLY A 48 -17.48 4.75 -0.46
C GLY A 48 -17.04 3.71 -1.50
N GLU A 49 -17.93 3.40 -2.44
CA GLU A 49 -17.69 2.43 -3.51
C GLU A 49 -17.08 3.06 -4.79
N VAL A 50 -17.05 4.38 -4.88
CA VAL A 50 -16.58 5.09 -6.07
C VAL A 50 -15.06 5.28 -6.03
N LYS A 51 -14.38 4.81 -7.07
CA LYS A 51 -12.95 5.02 -7.32
C LYS A 51 -12.76 6.09 -8.40
N THR A 52 -12.21 7.25 -8.04
CA THR A 52 -11.93 8.33 -9.00
C THR A 52 -10.44 8.32 -9.38
N PRO A 53 -10.09 8.15 -10.67
CA PRO A 53 -8.70 8.10 -11.10
C PRO A 53 -7.98 9.44 -10.85
N LEU A 54 -6.71 9.35 -10.47
CA LEU A 54 -5.82 10.50 -10.29
C LEU A 54 -4.64 10.41 -11.26
N ASN A 55 -4.23 11.55 -11.80
CA ASN A 55 -2.94 11.65 -12.47
C ASN A 55 -1.81 11.51 -11.43
N VAL A 56 -0.98 10.48 -11.59
CA VAL A 56 0.08 10.12 -10.64
C VAL A 56 1.16 11.20 -10.56
N GLU A 57 1.58 11.76 -11.69
CA GLU A 57 2.67 12.74 -11.74
C GLU A 57 2.26 14.05 -11.06
N GLU A 58 1.07 14.53 -11.39
CA GLU A 58 0.50 15.70 -10.71
C GLU A 58 0.31 15.45 -9.22
N PHE A 59 -0.13 14.26 -8.84
CA PHE A 59 -0.33 13.92 -7.43
C PHE A 59 1.00 13.88 -6.66
N LYS A 60 2.06 13.33 -7.25
CA LYS A 60 3.41 13.34 -6.69
C LYS A 60 3.91 14.77 -6.48
N ALA A 61 3.70 15.66 -7.45
CA ALA A 61 4.09 17.06 -7.36
C ALA A 61 3.30 17.82 -6.28
N LYS A 62 1.98 17.65 -6.26
CA LYS A 62 1.09 18.39 -5.33
C LYS A 62 1.13 17.85 -3.91
N ARG A 63 1.29 16.52 -3.73
CA ARG A 63 1.17 15.83 -2.43
C ARG A 63 2.27 14.77 -2.22
N PRO A 64 3.57 15.14 -2.28
CA PRO A 64 4.67 14.18 -2.21
C PRO A 64 4.69 13.37 -0.91
N LYS A 65 4.38 14.00 0.23
CA LYS A 65 4.33 13.32 1.54
C LYS A 65 3.23 12.26 1.63
N VAL A 66 2.05 12.55 1.04
CA VAL A 66 0.93 11.61 1.00
C VAL A 66 1.28 10.42 0.12
N TYR A 67 1.83 10.69 -1.06
CA TYR A 67 2.29 9.63 -1.97
C TYR A 67 3.37 8.75 -1.32
N ALA A 68 4.38 9.34 -0.69
CA ALA A 68 5.42 8.58 0.00
C ALA A 68 4.84 7.69 1.13
N SER A 69 3.93 8.24 1.93
CA SER A 69 3.25 7.48 2.99
C SER A 69 2.43 6.32 2.44
N LEU A 70 1.70 6.54 1.34
CA LEU A 70 0.93 5.52 0.62
C LEU A 70 1.85 4.38 0.15
N MET A 71 2.90 4.71 -0.60
CA MET A 71 3.80 3.70 -1.15
C MET A 71 4.58 2.96 -0.06
N ASN A 72 4.95 3.63 1.02
CA ASN A 72 5.60 3.00 2.17
C ASN A 72 4.69 1.99 2.84
N GLU A 73 3.41 2.33 3.04
CA GLU A 73 2.43 1.42 3.62
C GLU A 73 2.20 0.21 2.71
N ILE A 74 2.04 0.42 1.40
CA ILE A 74 1.89 -0.67 0.42
C ILE A 74 3.11 -1.60 0.45
N SER A 75 4.32 -1.04 0.47
CA SER A 75 5.57 -1.81 0.57
C SER A 75 5.64 -2.62 1.87
N PHE A 76 5.23 -2.02 3.00
CA PHE A 76 5.15 -2.70 4.28
C PHE A 76 4.19 -3.90 4.24
N GLN A 77 2.97 -3.71 3.71
CA GLN A 77 1.99 -4.79 3.60
C GLN A 77 2.45 -5.91 2.67
N ARG A 78 3.16 -5.58 1.58
CA ARG A 78 3.79 -6.59 0.71
C ARG A 78 4.86 -7.42 1.43
N LYS A 79 5.73 -6.76 2.20
CA LYS A 79 6.75 -7.44 3.02
C LYS A 79 6.11 -8.34 4.08
N LYS A 80 5.05 -7.85 4.73
CA LYS A 80 4.28 -8.64 5.70
C LYS A 80 3.65 -9.88 5.05
N ALA A 81 3.00 -9.73 3.91
CA ALA A 81 2.42 -10.85 3.17
C ALA A 81 3.48 -11.89 2.74
N LEU A 82 4.65 -11.43 2.28
CA LEU A 82 5.78 -12.31 1.98
C LEU A 82 6.24 -13.09 3.21
N ALA A 83 6.43 -12.41 4.35
CA ALA A 83 6.89 -13.05 5.58
C ALA A 83 5.93 -14.15 6.04
N VAL A 84 4.61 -13.87 6.02
CA VAL A 84 3.57 -14.86 6.31
C VAL A 84 3.63 -16.04 5.33
N ALA A 85 3.75 -15.76 4.02
CA ALA A 85 3.83 -16.81 3.01
C ALA A 85 5.08 -17.69 3.18
N LEU A 86 6.22 -17.10 3.54
CA LEU A 86 7.46 -17.85 3.82
C LEU A 86 7.32 -18.72 5.07
N GLN A 87 6.71 -18.19 6.13
CA GLN A 87 6.47 -18.94 7.36
C GLN A 87 5.55 -20.13 7.11
N LEU A 88 4.42 -19.92 6.43
CA LEU A 88 3.44 -20.99 6.14
C LEU A 88 3.97 -22.05 5.17
N SER A 89 4.90 -21.69 4.30
CA SER A 89 5.44 -22.61 3.29
C SER A 89 6.38 -23.68 3.87
N ASN A 90 6.88 -23.49 5.11
CA ASN A 90 7.94 -24.32 5.71
C ASN A 90 9.18 -24.53 4.80
N ILE A 91 9.38 -23.64 3.81
CA ILE A 91 10.47 -23.77 2.85
C ILE A 91 11.80 -23.45 3.55
N PRO A 92 12.79 -24.35 3.46
CA PRO A 92 14.14 -24.11 3.96
C PRO A 92 14.74 -22.82 3.42
N SER A 93 15.57 -22.15 4.21
CA SER A 93 16.12 -20.82 3.88
C SER A 93 16.80 -20.77 2.50
N TYR A 94 17.49 -21.84 2.10
CA TYR A 94 18.19 -21.98 0.83
C TYR A 94 17.24 -21.90 -0.39
N ASP A 95 16.02 -22.42 -0.28
CA ASP A 95 15.02 -22.44 -1.35
C ASP A 95 14.16 -21.18 -1.43
N ARG A 96 14.21 -20.32 -0.40
CA ARG A 96 13.39 -19.10 -0.33
C ARG A 96 13.65 -18.14 -1.48
N LYS A 97 14.86 -18.13 -2.06
CA LYS A 97 15.19 -17.28 -3.22
C LYS A 97 14.36 -17.68 -4.44
N ALA A 98 14.30 -18.97 -4.76
CA ALA A 98 13.50 -19.48 -5.86
C ALA A 98 12.00 -19.26 -5.62
N TYR A 99 11.53 -19.46 -4.39
CA TYR A 99 10.15 -19.21 -4.00
C TYR A 99 9.74 -17.74 -4.17
N LYS A 100 10.56 -16.80 -3.69
CA LYS A 100 10.34 -15.35 -3.84
C LYS A 100 10.23 -14.95 -5.31
N ASN A 101 11.12 -15.46 -6.16
CA ASN A 101 11.13 -15.18 -7.59
C ASN A 101 9.84 -15.69 -8.26
N LYS A 102 9.44 -16.94 -8.01
CA LYS A 102 8.19 -17.53 -8.55
C LYS A 102 6.93 -16.75 -8.14
N ARG A 103 6.95 -16.11 -6.97
CA ARG A 103 5.84 -15.33 -6.41
C ARG A 103 5.92 -13.83 -6.73
N GLY A 104 6.87 -13.39 -7.56
CA GLY A 104 7.01 -11.98 -7.96
C GLY A 104 7.54 -11.06 -6.85
N PHE A 105 8.18 -11.60 -5.80
CA PHE A 105 8.88 -10.84 -4.77
C PHE A 105 10.33 -10.53 -5.17
N THR A 106 10.51 -9.96 -6.35
CA THR A 106 11.82 -9.57 -6.87
C THR A 106 12.33 -8.32 -6.15
N GLY A 107 13.56 -8.35 -5.60
CA GLY A 107 14.21 -7.19 -4.98
C GLY A 107 14.32 -7.20 -3.44
N SER A 108 13.80 -8.20 -2.74
CA SER A 108 14.20 -8.44 -1.34
C SER A 108 15.58 -9.10 -1.33
N ARG A 109 16.63 -8.29 -1.22
CA ARG A 109 17.96 -8.79 -0.84
C ARG A 109 17.88 -9.38 0.57
#